data_AF-A0A6I2H4J5-F1
#
_entry.id   AF-A0A6I2H4J5-F1
#
_cell.length_a   1.000
_cell.length_b   1.000
_cell.length_c   1.000
_cell.angle_alpha   90.00
_cell.angle_beta   90.00
_cell.angle_gamma   90.00
#
_symmetry.space_group_name_H-M   'P 1'
#
loop_
_entity.id
_entity.type
_entity.pdbx_description
1 polymer ?
#
loop_
_entity_poly.entity_id
_entity_poly.type
_entity_poly.pdbx_seq_one_letter_code
_entity_poly.pdbx_strand_id
1 'polypeptide(L)'
;MSIAFEGRRHEVLLGSDVVDDGMYLELADASDRVAGASLLVFRSDADGRMTFSGRCKDLPLEAVEWFLAEAKRRLVEAEDAP
;
A
#
# COMPACT_ATOMS: atom_id res chain seq x y z
N MET A 1 -9.87 0.77 -4.02
CA MET A 1 -10.16 -0.60 -4.55
C MET A 1 -10.35 -1.54 -3.36
N SER A 2 -10.98 -2.70 -3.50
CA SER A 2 -10.99 -3.71 -2.43
C SER A 2 -10.62 -5.09 -2.95
N ILE A 3 -9.87 -5.85 -2.16
CA ILE A 3 -9.42 -7.21 -2.45
C ILE A 3 -9.76 -8.13 -1.26
N ALA A 4 -9.87 -9.43 -1.49
CA ALA A 4 -10.13 -10.41 -0.43
C ALA A 4 -9.01 -11.44 -0.36
N PHE A 5 -8.52 -11.70 0.85
CA PHE A 5 -7.55 -12.75 1.17
C PHE A 5 -8.10 -13.58 2.32
N GLU A 6 -8.13 -14.91 2.17
CA GLU A 6 -8.66 -15.83 3.19
C GLU A 6 -10.04 -15.43 3.75
N GLY A 7 -10.91 -14.88 2.89
CA GLY A 7 -12.25 -14.41 3.29
C GLY A 7 -12.29 -13.07 4.02
N ARG A 8 -11.13 -12.43 4.27
CA ARG A 8 -11.05 -11.07 4.83
C ARG A 8 -10.95 -10.04 3.73
N ARG A 9 -11.79 -9.01 3.80
CA ARG A 9 -11.80 -7.90 2.85
C ARG A 9 -10.79 -6.85 3.28
N HIS A 10 -9.98 -6.42 2.35
CA HIS A 10 -9.02 -5.35 2.51
C HIS A 10 -9.32 -4.22 1.53
N GLU A 11 -9.11 -2.99 1.98
CA GLU A 11 -9.21 -1.78 1.18
C GLU A 11 -7.81 -1.34 0.76
N VAL A 12 -7.70 -0.96 -0.51
CA VAL A 12 -6.47 -0.47 -1.11
C VAL A 12 -6.66 0.98 -1.50
N LEU A 13 -5.83 1.84 -0.94
CA LEU A 13 -5.84 3.29 -1.14
C LEU A 13 -4.51 3.74 -1.73
N LEU A 14 -4.58 4.52 -2.80
CA LEU A 14 -3.43 5.21 -3.41
C LEU A 14 -3.57 6.68 -3.06
N GLY A 15 -2.49 7.28 -2.56
CA GLY A 15 -2.47 8.69 -2.19
C GLY A 15 -1.13 9.34 -2.51
N SER A 16 -1.13 10.68 -2.47
CA SER A 16 0.07 11.51 -2.50
C SER A 16 0.32 12.01 -1.08
N ASP A 17 1.57 11.91 -0.64
CA ASP A 17 2.04 12.56 0.59
C ASP A 17 2.71 13.87 0.20
N VAL A 18 2.02 14.98 0.46
CA VAL A 18 2.49 16.34 0.16
C VAL A 18 3.58 16.78 1.14
N VAL A 19 3.66 16.17 2.33
CA VAL A 19 4.64 16.52 3.35
C VAL A 19 5.98 15.91 3.03
N ASP A 20 5.98 14.62 2.66
CA ASP A 20 7.20 13.86 2.36
C ASP A 20 7.53 13.78 0.85
N ASP A 21 6.79 14.51 0.02
CA ASP A 21 6.96 14.62 -1.44
C ASP A 21 7.06 13.25 -2.12
N GLY A 22 5.94 12.53 -2.11
CA GLY A 22 5.88 11.20 -2.70
C GLY A 22 4.49 10.63 -2.85
N MET A 23 4.45 9.36 -3.24
CA MET A 23 3.24 8.59 -3.45
C MET A 23 3.22 7.38 -2.52
N TYR A 24 2.05 7.00 -2.04
CA TYR A 24 1.89 5.82 -1.19
C TYR A 24 0.73 4.93 -1.61
N LEU A 25 0.91 3.64 -1.38
CA LEU A 25 -0.16 2.65 -1.43
C LEU A 25 -0.37 2.09 -0.02
N GLU A 26 -1.62 2.06 0.42
CA GLU A 26 -2.04 1.49 1.70
C GLU A 26 -2.92 0.27 1.47
N LEU A 27 -2.77 -0.73 2.34
CA LEU A 27 -3.71 -1.84 2.50
C LEU A 27 -4.24 -1.82 3.93
N ALA A 28 -5.55 -1.70 4.11
CA ALA A 28 -6.21 -1.75 5.41
C ALA A 28 -7.21 -2.90 5.47
N ASP A 29 -7.31 -3.62 6.61
CA ASP A 29 -8.40 -4.56 6.83
C ASP A 29 -9.71 -3.75 6.98
N ALA A 30 -10.69 -4.03 6.13
CA ALA A 30 -11.97 -3.32 6.15
C ALA A 30 -12.75 -3.54 7.46
N SER A 31 -12.42 -4.62 8.18
CA SER A 31 -13.01 -5.01 9.46
C SER A 31 -12.35 -4.31 10.65
N ASP A 32 -11.11 -3.82 10.49
CA ASP A 32 -10.37 -3.12 11.54
C ASP A 32 -10.17 -1.65 11.19
N ARG A 33 -11.24 -0.88 11.41
CA ARG A 33 -11.25 0.57 11.15
C ARG A 33 -10.44 1.39 12.16
N VAL A 34 -9.90 0.77 13.21
CA VAL A 34 -9.22 1.46 14.31
C VAL A 34 -7.70 1.39 14.16
N ALA A 35 -7.18 0.32 13.54
CA ALA A 35 -5.73 0.09 13.46
C ALA A 35 -4.98 0.91 12.38
N GLY A 36 -5.69 1.56 11.45
CA GLY A 36 -5.09 2.22 10.29
C GLY A 36 -4.58 1.21 9.25
N ALA A 37 -3.67 1.64 8.36
CA ALA A 37 -3.11 0.78 7.34
C ALA A 37 -2.39 -0.44 7.95
N SER A 38 -2.78 -1.63 7.49
CA SER A 38 -2.13 -2.89 7.84
C SER A 38 -0.76 -3.00 7.16
N LEU A 39 -0.68 -2.57 5.90
CA LEU A 39 0.55 -2.43 5.12
C LEU A 39 0.59 -1.06 4.44
N LEU A 40 1.77 -0.48 4.31
CA LEU A 40 2.04 0.76 3.58
C LEU A 40 3.31 0.58 2.76
N VAL A 41 3.24 0.94 1.48
CA VAL A 41 4.42 1.19 0.65
C VAL A 41 4.44 2.67 0.29
N PHE A 42 5.56 3.33 0.53
CA PHE A 42 5.79 4.72 0.13
C PHE A 42 6.91 4.76 -0.92
N ARG A 43 6.77 5.61 -1.93
CA ARG A 43 7.79 5.96 -2.92
C ARG A 43 8.07 7.46 -2.78
N SER A 44 9.32 7.83 -2.56
CA SER A 44 9.74 9.24 -2.58
C SER A 44 9.92 9.71 -4.02
N ASP A 45 9.44 10.91 -4.34
CA ASP A 45 9.67 11.52 -5.66
C ASP A 45 11.06 12.15 -5.77
N ALA A 46 11.73 12.40 -4.63
CA ALA A 46 13.07 12.98 -4.60
C ALA A 46 14.17 12.02 -5.10
N ASP A 47 14.07 10.72 -4.76
CA ASP A 47 15.09 9.71 -5.09
C ASP A 47 14.52 8.41 -5.69
N GLY A 48 13.20 8.31 -5.86
CA GLY A 48 12.51 7.12 -6.37
C GLY A 48 12.53 5.93 -5.41
N ARG A 49 13.06 6.07 -4.19
CA ARG A 49 13.21 4.96 -3.25
C ARG A 49 11.86 4.53 -2.72
N MET A 50 11.63 3.22 -2.71
CA MET A 50 10.44 2.61 -2.12
C MET A 50 10.75 2.04 -0.74
N THR A 51 9.89 2.31 0.24
CA THR A 51 9.94 1.73 1.58
C THR A 51 8.64 0.97 1.87
N PHE A 52 8.75 -0.09 2.67
CA PHE A 52 7.61 -0.89 3.10
C PHE A 52 7.53 -0.87 4.63
N SER A 53 6.31 -0.75 5.15
CA SER A 53 6.02 -0.89 6.57
C SER A 53 4.74 -1.71 6.78
N GLY A 54 4.70 -2.49 7.85
CA GLY A 54 3.56 -3.32 8.21
C GLY A 54 3.30 -3.25 9.71
N ARG A 55 2.02 -3.15 10.08
CA ARG A 55 1.58 -3.04 11.49
C ARG A 55 0.76 -4.23 11.96
N CYS A 56 0.26 -5.05 11.02
CA CYS A 56 -0.56 -6.22 11.32
C CYS A 56 0.30 -7.49 11.49
N LYS A 57 -0.09 -8.35 12.43
CA LYS A 57 0.49 -9.69 12.60
C LYS A 57 -0.36 -10.71 11.84
N ASP A 58 0.28 -11.78 11.39
CA ASP A 58 -0.40 -12.92 10.77
C ASP A 58 -1.19 -12.58 9.48
N LEU A 59 -0.74 -11.56 8.73
CA LEU A 59 -1.20 -11.35 7.37
C LEU A 59 -0.76 -12.54 6.48
N PRO A 60 -1.66 -13.07 5.63
CA PRO A 60 -1.28 -14.12 4.68
C PRO A 60 -0.13 -13.65 3.79
N LEU A 61 0.86 -14.52 3.57
CA LEU A 61 2.03 -14.18 2.74
C LEU A 61 1.62 -13.73 1.33
N GLU A 62 0.63 -14.40 0.75
CA GLU A 62 0.06 -14.05 -0.55
C GLU A 62 -0.47 -12.61 -0.60
N ALA A 63 -1.07 -12.12 0.50
CA ALA A 63 -1.57 -10.76 0.59
C ALA A 63 -0.41 -9.74 0.56
N VAL A 64 0.69 -10.06 1.26
CA VAL A 64 1.90 -9.22 1.28
C VAL A 64 2.55 -9.20 -0.10
N GLU A 65 2.73 -10.36 -0.74
CA GLU A 65 3.33 -10.47 -2.07
C GLU A 65 2.51 -9.74 -3.13
N TRP A 66 1.19 -9.95 -3.14
CA TRP A 66 0.28 -9.25 -4.02
C TRP A 66 0.38 -7.74 -3.82
N PHE A 67 0.37 -7.27 -2.57
CA PHE A 67 0.42 -5.85 -2.26
C PHE A 67 1.74 -5.21 -2.71
N LEU A 68 2.87 -5.88 -2.50
CA LEU A 68 4.17 -5.39 -2.97
C LEU A 68 4.25 -5.33 -4.50
N ALA A 69 3.66 -6.31 -5.19
CA ALA A 69 3.58 -6.29 -6.66
C ALA A 69 2.71 -5.12 -7.15
N GLU A 70 1.54 -4.91 -6.53
CA GLU A 70 0.64 -3.82 -6.90
C GLU A 70 1.24 -2.45 -6.59
N ALA A 71 1.98 -2.31 -5.49
CA ALA A 71 2.68 -1.07 -5.14
C ALA A 71 3.76 -0.72 -6.17
N LYS A 72 4.57 -1.70 -6.59
CA LYS A 72 5.57 -1.50 -7.65
C LYS A 72 4.93 -1.07 -8.96
N ARG A 73 3.78 -1.64 -9.30
CA ARG A 73 3.06 -1.28 -10.52
C ARG A 73 2.52 0.15 -10.44
N ARG A 74 1.75 0.46 -9.39
CA ARG A 74 1.03 1.74 -9.30
C ARG A 74 1.91 2.95 -8.97
N LEU A 75 2.91 2.77 -8.12
CA LEU A 75 3.73 3.90 -7.66
C LEU A 75 4.81 4.28 -8.67
N VAL A 76 5.20 3.37 -9.57
CA VAL A 76 6.06 3.68 -10.71
C VAL A 76 5.23 4.30 -11.84
N GLU A 77 4.06 3.73 -12.18
CA GLU A 77 3.16 4.30 -13.20
C GLU A 77 2.65 5.71 -12.85
N ALA A 78 2.53 6.05 -11.56
CA ALA A 78 2.08 7.37 -11.11
C ALA A 78 3.08 8.50 -11.40
N GLU A 79 4.38 8.20 -11.52
CA GLU A 79 5.40 9.19 -11.91
C GLU A 79 5.37 9.45 -13.42
N ASP A 80 5.19 8.39 -14.22
CA ASP A 80 5.17 8.47 -15.68
C ASP A 80 3.86 9.05 -16.25
N ALA A 81 2.93 9.48 -15.38
CA ALA A 81 1.70 10.13 -15.79
C ALA A 81 1.97 11.59 -16.26
N PRO A 82 1.54 11.98 -17.48
CA PRO A 82 1.88 13.25 -18.11
C PRO A 82 1.29 14.50 -17.45
#